data_AF-A0A975MRV9-F1
#
_entry.id   AF-A0A975MRV9-F1
#
_cell.length_a   1.000
_cell.length_b   1.000
_cell.length_c   1.000
_cell.angle_alpha   90.00
_cell.angle_beta   90.00
_cell.angle_gamma   90.00
#
_symmetry.space_group_name_H-M   'P 1'
#
loop_
_entity.id
_entity.type
_entity.pdbx_description
1 polymer ?
#
loop_
_entity_poly.entity_id
_entity_poly.type
_entity_poly.pdbx_seq_one_letter_code
_entity_poly.pdbx_strand_id
1 'polypeptide(L)'
;MLALVTLFITTAQAVTTGSQGPAGPRGPQGVQGPAGPRGTQGIQGPAGIGVTIHKKGDSYQGGIIFYVSADGQHGLIAARADQGSAPWNNGNFGIVGTSGDGLFAGAMNTTIEVATQIRDAPLANFAALLAANYSIHDDGITACSGSTTESCYGDWYLPSKQELKWLYQESKVVGGFVNYNNSYWSSTEYDQNYAWYQNFNNGFQYSNVDKGNEFGVRAIRAF
;
A
#
# COMPACT_ATOMS: atom_id res chain seq x y z
N MET A 1 141.32 16.83 54.59
CA MET A 1 140.61 17.02 55.88
C MET A 1 139.13 16.79 55.64
N LEU A 2 138.47 16.08 56.56
CA LEU A 2 137.08 15.58 56.58
C LEU A 2 135.98 16.45 55.92
N ALA A 3 134.99 15.78 55.31
CA ALA A 3 133.57 15.86 55.73
C ALA A 3 132.70 14.79 55.04
N LEU A 4 131.91 14.08 55.85
CA LEU A 4 130.82 13.16 55.50
C LEU A 4 129.73 13.86 54.66
N VAL A 5 129.11 13.16 53.71
CA VAL A 5 127.76 13.47 53.21
C VAL A 5 126.94 12.18 53.09
N THR A 6 125.79 12.24 53.74
CA THR A 6 124.80 11.19 54.02
C THR A 6 124.02 10.77 52.77
N LEU A 7 123.86 9.45 52.56
CA LEU A 7 123.13 8.84 51.45
C LEU A 7 121.70 8.48 51.89
N PHE A 8 120.68 9.07 51.27
CA PHE A 8 119.26 8.72 51.47
C PHE A 8 118.80 7.76 50.37
N ILE A 9 118.29 6.59 50.74
CA ILE A 9 117.63 5.64 49.82
C ILE A 9 116.12 5.82 49.98
N THR A 10 115.47 6.28 48.92
CA THR A 10 114.03 6.53 48.78
C THR A 10 113.21 5.25 48.67
N THR A 11 112.16 5.13 49.47
CA THR A 11 111.14 4.08 49.40
C THR A 11 110.14 4.33 48.26
N ALA A 12 109.88 3.30 47.45
CA ALA A 12 108.89 3.34 46.37
C ALA A 12 107.46 3.31 46.93
N GLN A 13 106.61 4.24 46.51
CA GLN A 13 105.17 4.26 46.81
C GLN A 13 104.39 3.46 45.76
N ALA A 14 103.50 2.60 46.23
CA ALA A 14 102.57 1.84 45.40
C ALA A 14 101.48 2.76 44.83
N VAL A 15 101.28 2.70 43.52
CA VAL A 15 100.17 3.36 42.81
C VAL A 15 98.92 2.48 42.96
N THR A 16 97.89 2.97 43.65
CA THR A 16 96.58 2.32 43.69
C THR A 16 95.67 2.94 42.63
N THR A 17 95.21 2.12 41.67
CA THR A 17 94.22 2.51 40.66
C THR A 17 92.90 2.87 41.34
N GLY A 18 92.42 4.10 41.10
CA GLY A 18 91.17 4.60 41.68
C GLY A 18 89.95 3.74 41.30
N SER A 19 89.02 3.56 42.23
CA SER A 19 87.77 2.83 42.03
C SER A 19 86.87 3.51 40.99
N GLN A 20 86.29 2.73 40.09
CA GLN A 20 85.30 3.22 39.12
C GLN A 20 84.09 3.82 39.85
N GLY A 21 83.67 5.03 39.46
CA GLY A 21 82.56 5.74 40.08
C GLY A 21 81.22 5.01 39.93
N PRO A 22 80.21 5.32 40.78
CA PRO A 22 78.91 4.66 40.73
C PRO A 22 78.21 4.89 39.37
N ALA A 23 77.43 3.89 38.94
CA ALA A 23 76.62 4.01 37.74
C ALA A 23 75.65 5.19 37.84
N GLY A 24 75.52 5.94 36.74
CA GLY A 24 74.62 7.10 36.69
C GLY A 24 73.14 6.73 36.91
N PRO A 25 72.31 7.69 37.31
CA PRO A 25 70.89 7.44 37.53
C PRO A 25 70.19 6.97 36.25
N ARG A 26 69.21 6.07 36.40
CA ARG A 26 68.35 5.64 35.29
C ARG A 26 67.63 6.86 34.69
N GLY A 27 67.63 6.97 33.36
CA GLY A 27 66.95 8.05 32.65
C GLY A 27 65.44 8.06 32.88
N PRO A 28 64.77 9.21 32.65
CA PRO A 28 63.33 9.34 32.84
C PRO A 28 62.55 8.39 31.92
N GLN A 29 61.41 7.91 32.40
CA GLN A 29 60.49 7.09 31.60
C GLN A 29 59.92 7.91 30.43
N GLY A 30 59.80 7.29 29.26
CA GLY A 30 59.26 7.94 28.05
C GLY A 30 57.79 8.35 28.21
N VAL A 31 57.40 9.43 27.54
CA VAL A 31 56.02 9.92 27.53
C VAL A 31 55.07 8.91 26.85
N GLN A 32 53.85 8.79 27.38
CA GLN A 32 52.81 7.96 26.77
C GLN A 32 52.45 8.51 25.37
N GLY A 33 52.27 7.61 24.40
CA GLY A 33 51.87 7.98 23.04
C GLY A 33 50.47 8.62 22.97
N PRO A 34 50.17 9.34 21.88
CA PRO A 34 48.86 9.99 21.70
C PRO A 34 47.73 8.95 21.62
N ALA A 35 46.52 9.38 22.00
CA ALA A 35 45.31 8.57 21.83
C ALA A 35 45.07 8.26 20.34
N GLY A 36 44.59 7.05 20.04
CA GLY A 36 44.27 6.62 18.68
C GLY A 36 43.12 7.44 18.06
N PRO A 37 43.00 7.45 16.73
CA PRO A 37 41.93 8.17 16.05
C PRO A 37 40.55 7.61 16.42
N ARG A 38 39.54 8.49 16.46
CA ARG A 38 38.13 8.10 16.63
C ARG A 38 37.69 7.23 15.45
N GLY A 39 36.97 6.14 15.72
CA GLY A 39 36.40 5.28 14.68
C GLY A 39 35.45 6.04 13.76
N THR A 40 35.29 5.56 12.52
CA THR A 40 34.38 6.17 11.53
C THR A 40 32.93 6.06 12.00
N GLN A 41 32.12 7.07 11.67
CA GLN A 41 30.68 7.03 11.89
C GLN A 41 30.06 5.83 11.14
N GLY A 42 29.12 5.13 11.79
CA GLY A 42 28.39 4.02 11.15
C GLY A 42 27.60 4.48 9.92
N ILE A 43 27.40 3.59 8.96
CA ILE A 43 26.57 3.86 7.79
C ILE A 43 25.16 4.27 8.20
N GLN A 44 24.60 5.28 7.53
CA GLN A 44 23.20 5.68 7.72
C GLN A 44 22.28 4.50 7.34
N GLY A 45 21.24 4.25 8.14
CA GLY A 45 20.25 3.22 7.84
C GLY A 45 19.48 3.50 6.53
N PRO A 46 18.86 2.49 5.91
CA PRO A 46 18.07 2.66 4.70
C PRO A 46 16.93 3.67 4.91
N ALA A 47 16.58 4.42 3.85
CA ALA A 47 15.44 5.33 3.87
C ALA A 47 14.14 4.54 4.13
N GLY A 48 13.22 5.11 4.93
CA GLY A 48 11.90 4.52 5.17
C GLY A 48 11.11 4.40 3.87
N ILE A 49 10.47 3.25 3.66
CA ILE A 49 9.56 2.99 2.54
C ILE A 49 8.41 4.02 2.60
N GLY A 50 8.28 4.85 1.56
CA GLY A 50 7.18 5.79 1.44
C GLY A 50 5.87 5.06 1.17
N VAL A 51 5.10 4.78 2.22
CA VAL A 51 3.75 4.24 2.09
C VAL A 51 2.83 5.36 1.60
N THR A 52 2.13 5.13 0.50
CA THR A 52 1.10 6.08 0.03
C THR A 52 -0.16 5.87 0.87
N ILE A 53 -0.64 6.95 1.49
CA ILE A 53 -1.84 6.96 2.32
C ILE A 53 -2.93 7.69 1.53
N HIS A 54 -4.00 6.97 1.21
CA HIS A 54 -5.13 7.48 0.45
C HIS A 54 -6.23 8.03 1.37
N LYS A 55 -7.08 8.90 0.83
CA LYS A 55 -8.30 9.39 1.50
C LYS A 55 -9.49 9.38 0.54
N LYS A 56 -10.69 9.44 1.11
CA LYS A 56 -11.93 9.59 0.35
C LYS A 56 -11.89 10.87 -0.48
N GLY A 57 -12.38 10.79 -1.72
CA GLY A 57 -12.39 11.88 -2.70
C GLY A 57 -11.14 11.95 -3.57
N ASP A 58 -10.07 11.22 -3.25
CA ASP A 58 -8.90 11.17 -4.12
C ASP A 58 -9.26 10.50 -5.46
N SER A 59 -8.75 11.09 -6.55
CA SER A 59 -8.72 10.44 -7.85
C SER A 59 -7.60 9.41 -7.87
N TYR A 60 -7.95 8.13 -8.03
CA TYR A 60 -6.98 7.04 -8.01
C TYR A 60 -7.44 5.91 -8.93
N GLN A 61 -6.49 5.39 -9.71
CA GLN A 61 -6.66 4.22 -10.58
C GLN A 61 -7.98 4.21 -11.38
N GLY A 62 -8.27 5.32 -12.07
CA GLY A 62 -9.42 5.44 -12.96
C GLY A 62 -10.75 5.84 -12.30
N GLY A 63 -10.79 6.08 -10.98
CA GLY A 63 -12.01 6.45 -10.28
C GLY A 63 -11.80 7.40 -9.11
N ILE A 64 -12.81 7.45 -8.23
CA ILE A 64 -12.81 8.23 -6.98
C ILE A 64 -12.90 7.29 -5.79
N ILE A 65 -11.98 7.44 -4.84
CA ILE A 65 -11.99 6.66 -3.60
C ILE A 65 -13.18 7.08 -2.73
N PHE A 66 -14.00 6.11 -2.31
CA PHE A 66 -15.16 6.36 -1.44
C PHE A 66 -15.11 5.57 -0.13
N TYR A 67 -14.27 4.55 -0.05
CA TYR A 67 -14.00 3.81 1.18
C TYR A 67 -12.50 3.60 1.32
N VAL A 68 -11.99 3.72 2.54
CA VAL A 68 -10.56 3.56 2.86
C VAL A 68 -10.43 2.82 4.19
N SER A 69 -9.52 1.86 4.26
CA SER A 69 -9.15 1.13 5.48
C SER A 69 -8.50 2.06 6.51
N ALA A 70 -8.47 1.65 7.79
CA ALA A 70 -7.95 2.49 8.86
C ALA A 70 -6.46 2.90 8.69
N ASP A 71 -5.68 2.09 7.97
CA ASP A 71 -4.28 2.36 7.64
C ASP A 71 -4.09 3.18 6.36
N GLY A 72 -5.16 3.49 5.63
CA GLY A 72 -5.09 4.31 4.42
C GLY A 72 -4.56 3.62 3.17
N GLN A 73 -4.25 2.32 3.25
CA GLN A 73 -3.54 1.61 2.17
C GLN A 73 -4.47 0.85 1.22
N HIS A 74 -5.68 0.53 1.68
CA HIS A 74 -6.66 -0.24 0.93
C HIS A 74 -8.01 0.47 0.91
N GLY A 75 -8.87 0.10 -0.03
CA GLY A 75 -10.19 0.69 -0.07
C GLY A 75 -11.03 0.30 -1.26
N LEU A 76 -12.06 1.12 -1.51
CA LEU A 76 -12.92 1.00 -2.67
C LEU A 76 -12.92 2.30 -3.48
N ILE A 77 -12.86 2.12 -4.79
CA ILE A 77 -12.92 3.16 -5.80
C ILE A 77 -14.22 3.00 -6.56
N ALA A 78 -14.94 4.09 -6.81
CA ALA A 78 -16.09 4.12 -7.70
C ALA A 78 -15.71 4.68 -9.07
N ALA A 79 -16.30 4.15 -10.14
CA ALA A 79 -16.17 4.72 -11.47
C ALA A 79 -16.67 6.18 -11.47
N ARG A 80 -16.11 7.03 -12.33
CA ARG A 80 -16.49 8.45 -12.36
C ARG A 80 -17.85 8.71 -13.02
N ALA A 81 -18.31 7.76 -13.82
CA ALA A 81 -19.61 7.78 -14.49
C ALA A 81 -20.30 6.41 -14.36
N ASP A 82 -21.62 6.41 -14.49
CA ASP A 82 -22.42 5.19 -14.54
C ASP A 82 -22.16 4.41 -15.82
N GLN A 83 -22.19 3.08 -15.73
CA GLN A 83 -22.05 2.16 -16.88
C GLN A 83 -23.35 2.03 -17.68
N GLY A 84 -24.40 2.77 -17.30
CA GLY A 84 -25.74 2.76 -17.90
C GLY A 84 -26.79 2.21 -16.93
N SER A 85 -27.91 1.76 -17.49
CA SER A 85 -28.93 0.98 -16.80
C SER A 85 -29.11 -0.38 -17.47
N ALA A 86 -29.42 -1.39 -16.68
CA ALA A 86 -29.74 -2.72 -17.17
C ALA A 86 -30.61 -3.48 -16.16
N PRO A 87 -31.29 -4.55 -16.61
CA PRO A 87 -31.85 -5.55 -15.71
C PRO A 87 -30.76 -6.17 -14.84
N TRP A 88 -31.15 -6.67 -13.66
CA TRP A 88 -30.24 -7.42 -12.80
C TRP A 88 -29.90 -8.79 -13.41
N ASN A 89 -30.87 -9.41 -14.10
CA ASN A 89 -30.70 -10.69 -14.76
C ASN A 89 -30.67 -10.61 -16.30
N ASN A 90 -30.34 -11.72 -16.94
CA ASN A 90 -30.32 -11.89 -18.39
C ASN A 90 -31.71 -12.15 -19.02
N GLY A 91 -32.80 -11.90 -18.29
CA GLY A 91 -34.17 -12.24 -18.68
C GLY A 91 -34.63 -13.64 -18.26
N ASN A 92 -33.76 -14.49 -17.73
CA ASN A 92 -34.15 -15.76 -17.11
C ASN A 92 -34.26 -15.60 -15.58
N PHE A 93 -35.39 -16.03 -15.02
CA PHE A 93 -35.63 -15.98 -13.58
C PHE A 93 -35.12 -17.26 -12.92
N GLY A 94 -34.29 -17.09 -11.91
CA GLY A 94 -33.61 -18.19 -11.25
C GLY A 94 -32.73 -17.70 -10.12
N ILE A 95 -32.31 -18.65 -9.29
CA ILE A 95 -31.33 -18.42 -8.22
C ILE A 95 -29.94 -18.48 -8.84
N VAL A 96 -29.19 -17.39 -8.70
CA VAL A 96 -27.78 -17.30 -9.09
C VAL A 96 -26.86 -17.69 -7.92
N GLY A 97 -27.31 -17.45 -6.68
CA GLY A 97 -26.59 -17.79 -5.46
C GLY A 97 -25.68 -16.67 -4.93
N THR A 98 -25.93 -15.41 -5.33
CA THR A 98 -25.08 -14.25 -5.00
C THR A 98 -25.61 -13.43 -3.84
N SER A 99 -25.87 -14.07 -2.71
CA SER A 99 -26.39 -13.40 -1.50
C SER A 99 -25.31 -12.76 -0.62
N GLY A 100 -24.03 -12.81 -1.03
CA GLY A 100 -22.92 -12.21 -0.30
C GLY A 100 -23.12 -10.72 -0.06
N ASP A 101 -22.79 -10.25 1.14
CA ASP A 101 -22.95 -8.86 1.55
C ASP A 101 -21.82 -8.44 2.49
N GLY A 102 -21.21 -7.28 2.23
CA GLY A 102 -20.07 -6.78 2.99
C GLY A 102 -18.92 -6.32 2.11
N LEU A 103 -17.82 -5.93 2.76
CA LEU A 103 -16.62 -5.48 2.07
C LEU A 103 -16.09 -6.58 1.14
N PHE A 104 -15.93 -6.24 -0.13
CA PHE A 104 -15.46 -7.10 -1.24
C PHE A 104 -16.42 -8.22 -1.67
N ALA A 105 -17.61 -8.32 -1.07
CA ALA A 105 -18.59 -9.34 -1.47
C ALA A 105 -19.08 -9.11 -2.91
N GLY A 106 -19.15 -7.86 -3.37
CA GLY A 106 -19.58 -7.51 -4.73
C GLY A 106 -18.71 -8.12 -5.82
N ALA A 107 -17.40 -8.24 -5.58
CA ALA A 107 -16.47 -8.82 -6.55
C ALA A 107 -16.79 -10.30 -6.82
N MET A 108 -17.00 -11.08 -5.76
CA MET A 108 -17.35 -12.49 -5.88
C MET A 108 -18.74 -12.68 -6.47
N ASN A 109 -19.73 -11.91 -6.00
CA ASN A 109 -21.09 -11.95 -6.52
C ASN A 109 -21.11 -11.64 -8.03
N THR A 110 -20.51 -10.53 -8.44
CA THR A 110 -20.44 -10.13 -9.86
C THR A 110 -19.79 -11.22 -10.71
N THR A 111 -18.71 -11.83 -10.23
CA THR A 111 -18.03 -12.93 -10.95
C THR A 111 -18.97 -14.13 -11.15
N ILE A 112 -19.68 -14.53 -10.11
CA ILE A 112 -20.63 -15.66 -10.18
C ILE A 112 -21.83 -15.32 -11.07
N GLU A 113 -22.37 -14.11 -10.97
CA GLU A 113 -23.45 -13.62 -11.83
C GLU A 113 -23.06 -13.65 -13.29
N VAL A 114 -21.90 -13.10 -13.64
CA VAL A 114 -21.40 -13.09 -15.02
C VAL A 114 -21.21 -14.51 -15.54
N ALA A 115 -20.54 -15.37 -14.78
CA ALA A 115 -20.29 -16.76 -15.17
C ALA A 115 -21.57 -17.59 -15.32
N THR A 116 -22.57 -17.34 -14.48
CA THR A 116 -23.83 -18.10 -14.49
C THR A 116 -24.75 -17.63 -15.60
N GLN A 117 -24.90 -16.32 -15.78
CA GLN A 117 -25.92 -15.76 -16.65
C GLN A 117 -25.49 -15.70 -18.13
N ILE A 118 -24.19 -15.54 -18.43
CA ILE A 118 -23.69 -15.61 -19.83
C ILE A 118 -23.93 -17.01 -20.42
N ARG A 119 -23.77 -18.06 -19.63
CA ARG A 119 -23.96 -19.44 -20.08
C ARG A 119 -25.36 -19.67 -20.65
N ASP A 120 -26.37 -19.06 -20.02
CA ASP A 120 -27.78 -19.29 -20.35
C ASP A 120 -28.30 -18.29 -21.39
N ALA A 121 -27.68 -17.10 -21.51
CA ALA A 121 -28.03 -16.09 -22.52
C ALA A 121 -26.80 -15.25 -22.92
N PRO A 122 -25.97 -15.71 -23.86
CA PRO A 122 -24.66 -15.11 -24.17
C PRO A 122 -24.71 -13.73 -24.85
N LEU A 123 -25.89 -13.29 -25.30
CA LEU A 123 -26.11 -11.98 -25.92
C LEU A 123 -26.86 -11.00 -25.01
N ALA A 124 -27.19 -11.40 -23.78
CA ALA A 124 -27.94 -10.55 -22.85
C ALA A 124 -27.01 -9.55 -22.15
N ASN A 125 -27.50 -8.32 -21.99
CA ASN A 125 -26.88 -7.31 -21.15
C ASN A 125 -27.59 -7.27 -19.80
N PHE A 126 -26.83 -7.38 -18.72
CA PHE A 126 -27.32 -7.32 -17.34
C PHE A 126 -26.33 -6.54 -16.47
N ALA A 127 -26.79 -6.09 -15.31
CA ALA A 127 -26.10 -5.11 -14.47
C ALA A 127 -24.65 -5.51 -14.12
N ALA A 128 -24.43 -6.75 -13.69
CA ALA A 128 -23.10 -7.27 -13.37
C ALA A 128 -22.17 -7.31 -14.60
N LEU A 129 -22.70 -7.61 -15.80
CA LEU A 129 -21.91 -7.61 -17.02
C LEU A 129 -21.48 -6.20 -17.43
N LEU A 130 -22.36 -5.19 -17.26
CA LEU A 130 -21.99 -3.80 -17.53
C LEU A 130 -20.84 -3.33 -16.62
N ALA A 131 -20.86 -3.72 -15.35
CA ALA A 131 -19.78 -3.41 -14.42
C ALA A 131 -18.49 -4.17 -14.76
N ALA A 132 -18.58 -5.48 -15.05
CA ALA A 132 -17.43 -6.33 -15.34
C ALA A 132 -16.74 -6.02 -16.68
N ASN A 133 -17.47 -5.50 -17.67
CA ASN A 133 -16.90 -5.09 -18.96
C ASN A 133 -16.29 -3.68 -18.91
N TYR A 134 -16.49 -2.93 -17.82
CA TYR A 134 -15.93 -1.60 -17.69
C TYR A 134 -14.42 -1.68 -17.52
N SER A 135 -13.70 -0.95 -18.37
CA SER A 135 -12.25 -0.83 -18.30
C SER A 135 -11.81 0.57 -18.67
N ILE A 136 -10.93 1.15 -17.86
CA ILE A 136 -10.57 2.57 -17.94
C ILE A 136 -9.09 2.79 -17.59
N HIS A 137 -8.51 3.84 -18.15
CA HIS A 137 -7.20 4.35 -17.79
C HIS A 137 -7.21 5.13 -16.47
N ASP A 138 -6.03 5.52 -16.00
CA ASP A 138 -5.80 6.30 -14.78
C ASP A 138 -6.52 7.67 -14.78
N ASP A 139 -6.69 8.27 -15.96
CA ASP A 139 -7.41 9.52 -16.15
C ASP A 139 -8.91 9.42 -15.81
N GLY A 140 -9.46 8.20 -15.71
CA GLY A 140 -10.87 7.92 -15.43
C GLY A 140 -11.83 8.35 -16.54
N ILE A 141 -11.33 8.54 -17.76
CA ILE A 141 -12.08 9.05 -18.93
C ILE A 141 -11.81 8.19 -20.17
N THR A 142 -10.57 7.80 -20.41
CA THR A 142 -10.18 7.04 -21.59
C THR A 142 -10.45 5.55 -21.37
N ALA A 143 -11.25 4.94 -22.25
CA ALA A 143 -11.49 3.49 -22.25
C ALA A 143 -10.23 2.74 -22.67
N CYS A 144 -10.01 1.56 -22.09
CA CYS A 144 -8.86 0.74 -22.45
C CYS A 144 -8.94 0.21 -23.88
N SER A 145 -7.78 0.11 -24.54
CA SER A 145 -7.64 -0.41 -25.89
C SER A 145 -7.31 -1.92 -25.93
N GLY A 146 -6.95 -2.50 -24.78
CA GLY A 146 -6.46 -3.87 -24.67
C GLY A 146 -4.95 -3.99 -24.93
N SER A 147 -4.23 -2.87 -24.91
CA SER A 147 -2.78 -2.84 -25.08
C SER A 147 -2.06 -3.30 -23.82
N THR A 148 -1.00 -4.11 -23.94
CA THR A 148 -0.20 -4.54 -22.79
C THR A 148 0.72 -3.45 -22.23
N THR A 149 0.80 -2.29 -22.89
CA THR A 149 1.67 -1.17 -22.49
C THR A 149 0.91 -0.07 -21.76
N GLU A 150 -0.41 -0.20 -21.61
CA GLU A 150 -1.24 0.80 -20.95
C GLU A 150 -1.56 0.40 -19.51
N SER A 151 -1.62 1.39 -18.61
CA SER A 151 -2.21 1.16 -17.29
C SER A 151 -3.71 1.12 -17.43
N CYS A 152 -4.26 -0.09 -17.46
CA CYS A 152 -5.70 -0.35 -17.57
C CYS A 152 -6.23 -0.98 -16.29
N TYR A 153 -7.38 -0.48 -15.81
CA TYR A 153 -8.12 -1.05 -14.68
C TYR A 153 -9.41 -1.69 -15.22
N GLY A 154 -9.48 -3.01 -15.20
CA GLY A 154 -10.60 -3.81 -15.73
C GLY A 154 -11.23 -4.77 -14.70
N ASP A 155 -10.80 -4.69 -13.45
CA ASP A 155 -11.25 -5.48 -12.29
C ASP A 155 -12.46 -4.84 -11.59
N TRP A 156 -13.31 -4.16 -12.36
CA TRP A 156 -14.51 -3.50 -11.87
C TRP A 156 -15.65 -4.48 -11.66
N TYR A 157 -16.50 -4.22 -10.66
CA TYR A 157 -17.61 -5.08 -10.30
C TYR A 157 -18.84 -4.31 -9.82
N LEU A 158 -19.99 -4.97 -9.87
CA LEU A 158 -21.23 -4.42 -9.32
C LEU A 158 -21.17 -4.54 -7.79
N PRO A 159 -21.38 -3.44 -7.03
CA PRO A 159 -21.22 -3.44 -5.58
C PRO A 159 -22.21 -4.38 -4.90
N SER A 160 -21.81 -5.05 -3.81
CA SER A 160 -22.77 -5.69 -2.90
C SER A 160 -23.69 -4.64 -2.25
N LYS A 161 -24.75 -5.11 -1.59
CA LYS A 161 -25.69 -4.23 -0.88
C LYS A 161 -24.99 -3.30 0.10
N GLN A 162 -24.05 -3.79 0.91
CA GLN A 162 -23.32 -2.97 1.88
C GLN A 162 -22.35 -2.00 1.22
N GLU A 163 -21.70 -2.39 0.12
CA GLU A 163 -20.80 -1.50 -0.64
C GLU A 163 -21.58 -0.39 -1.33
N LEU A 164 -22.75 -0.69 -1.89
CA LEU A 164 -23.66 0.29 -2.49
C LEU A 164 -24.14 1.30 -1.45
N LYS A 165 -24.37 0.85 -0.21
CA LYS A 165 -24.73 1.74 0.91
C LYS A 165 -23.61 2.72 1.24
N TRP A 166 -22.36 2.27 1.28
CA TRP A 166 -21.21 3.15 1.48
C TRP A 166 -21.03 4.12 0.31
N LEU A 167 -21.23 3.65 -0.92
CA LEU A 167 -21.19 4.49 -2.11
C LEU A 167 -22.25 5.59 -2.06
N TYR A 168 -23.49 5.26 -1.65
CA TYR A 168 -24.56 6.24 -1.48
C TYR A 168 -24.18 7.32 -0.45
N GLN A 169 -23.60 6.92 0.70
CA GLN A 169 -23.16 7.85 1.75
C GLN A 169 -22.12 8.86 1.24
N GLU A 170 -21.31 8.45 0.28
CA GLU A 170 -20.26 9.27 -0.36
C GLU A 170 -20.64 9.74 -1.77
N SER A 171 -21.92 9.64 -2.15
CA SER A 171 -22.38 9.95 -3.50
C SER A 171 -22.08 11.39 -3.92
N LYS A 172 -22.09 12.33 -2.97
CA LYS A 172 -21.69 13.73 -3.20
C LYS A 172 -20.19 13.90 -3.45
N VAL A 173 -19.37 13.04 -2.86
CA VAL A 173 -17.91 13.04 -3.05
C VAL A 173 -17.54 12.41 -4.38
N VAL A 174 -18.20 11.30 -4.74
CA VAL A 174 -17.95 10.57 -6.00
C VAL A 174 -18.53 11.32 -7.20
N GLY A 175 -19.78 11.80 -7.10
CA GLY A 175 -20.45 12.51 -8.18
C GLY A 175 -20.77 11.67 -9.43
N GLY A 176 -21.27 12.35 -10.46
CA GLY A 176 -21.53 11.75 -11.78
C GLY A 176 -22.70 10.77 -11.85
N PHE A 177 -23.59 10.73 -10.85
CA PHE A 177 -24.75 9.84 -10.83
C PHE A 177 -25.88 10.35 -11.73
N VAL A 178 -26.36 9.49 -12.62
CA VAL A 178 -27.48 9.73 -13.53
C VAL A 178 -28.80 9.31 -12.88
N ASN A 179 -29.88 10.04 -13.15
CA ASN A 179 -31.18 9.72 -12.57
C ASN A 179 -31.86 8.55 -13.30
N TYR A 180 -31.64 7.33 -12.81
CA TYR A 180 -32.38 6.12 -13.21
C TYR A 180 -33.55 5.84 -12.26
N ASN A 181 -34.49 6.78 -12.14
CA ASN A 181 -35.52 6.79 -11.09
C ASN A 181 -34.91 6.73 -9.67
N ASN A 182 -33.71 7.26 -9.53
CA ASN A 182 -32.86 7.20 -8.35
C ASN A 182 -32.54 5.77 -7.88
N SER A 183 -32.65 4.73 -8.70
CA SER A 183 -32.39 3.35 -8.26
C SER A 183 -31.10 2.81 -8.86
N TYR A 184 -30.29 2.15 -8.02
CA TYR A 184 -29.07 1.47 -8.43
C TYR A 184 -29.07 0.03 -7.95
N TRP A 185 -28.71 -0.90 -8.84
CA TRP A 185 -28.60 -2.31 -8.47
C TRP A 185 -27.40 -2.55 -7.56
N SER A 186 -27.55 -3.50 -6.64
CA SER A 186 -26.43 -4.20 -6.02
C SER A 186 -26.30 -5.60 -6.61
N SER A 187 -25.15 -6.23 -6.48
CA SER A 187 -24.93 -7.63 -6.83
C SER A 187 -25.48 -8.61 -5.78
N THR A 188 -26.23 -8.15 -4.79
CA THR A 188 -26.74 -9.03 -3.73
C THR A 188 -28.12 -9.54 -4.13
N GLU A 189 -28.22 -10.84 -4.37
CA GLU A 189 -29.47 -11.54 -4.66
C GLU A 189 -30.34 -11.66 -3.40
N TYR A 190 -31.66 -11.53 -3.57
CA TYR A 190 -32.62 -11.81 -2.51
C TYR A 190 -33.24 -13.20 -2.67
N ASP A 191 -33.82 -13.48 -3.84
CA ASP A 191 -34.37 -14.79 -4.20
C ASP A 191 -34.37 -14.99 -5.74
N GLN A 192 -35.12 -15.97 -6.24
CA GLN A 192 -35.20 -16.27 -7.67
C GLN A 192 -35.75 -15.10 -8.54
N ASN A 193 -36.59 -14.23 -7.96
CA ASN A 193 -37.30 -13.16 -8.66
C ASN A 193 -36.71 -11.78 -8.37
N TYR A 194 -36.14 -11.59 -7.17
CA TYR A 194 -35.78 -10.28 -6.66
C TYR A 194 -34.30 -10.17 -6.31
N ALA A 195 -33.77 -8.96 -6.45
CA ALA A 195 -32.42 -8.57 -6.03
C ALA A 195 -32.46 -7.26 -5.24
N TRP A 196 -31.39 -6.98 -4.50
CA TRP A 196 -31.30 -5.75 -3.73
C TRP A 196 -30.88 -4.57 -4.60
N TYR A 197 -31.60 -3.46 -4.46
CA TYR A 197 -31.23 -2.16 -5.02
C TYR A 197 -31.28 -1.09 -3.92
N GLN A 198 -30.66 0.06 -4.20
CA GLN A 198 -30.72 1.22 -3.33
C GLN A 198 -31.28 2.42 -4.06
N ASN A 199 -32.17 3.14 -3.37
CA ASN A 199 -32.67 4.41 -3.84
C ASN A 199 -31.74 5.55 -3.40
N PHE A 200 -31.12 6.25 -4.36
CA PHE A 200 -30.17 7.34 -4.16
C PHE A 200 -30.83 8.70 -3.89
N ASN A 201 -32.17 8.78 -3.86
CA ASN A 201 -32.89 9.97 -3.41
C ASN A 201 -33.19 9.94 -1.90
N ASN A 202 -33.46 8.75 -1.34
CA ASN A 202 -33.80 8.61 0.08
C ASN A 202 -32.82 7.74 0.90
N GLY A 203 -31.92 7.01 0.23
CA GLY A 203 -30.90 6.17 0.85
C GLY A 203 -31.36 4.78 1.30
N PHE A 204 -32.64 4.44 1.15
CA PHE A 204 -33.17 3.13 1.55
C PHE A 204 -32.85 2.05 0.53
N GLN A 205 -32.71 0.83 1.04
CA GLN A 205 -32.46 -0.37 0.25
C GLN A 205 -33.71 -1.25 0.23
N TYR A 206 -34.00 -1.82 -0.93
CA TYR A 206 -35.23 -2.55 -1.20
C TYR A 206 -34.94 -3.80 -2.04
N SER A 207 -35.84 -4.77 -1.99
CA SER A 207 -35.82 -6.01 -2.78
C SER A 207 -37.22 -6.41 -3.25
N ASN A 208 -38.10 -5.42 -3.45
CA ASN A 208 -39.51 -5.61 -3.77
C ASN A 208 -39.84 -5.39 -5.25
N VAL A 209 -38.83 -5.36 -6.11
CA VAL A 209 -38.98 -5.19 -7.56
C VAL A 209 -38.21 -6.28 -8.28
N ASP A 210 -38.79 -6.71 -9.39
CA ASP A 210 -38.34 -7.84 -10.19
C ASP A 210 -36.97 -7.58 -10.85
N LYS A 211 -36.13 -8.63 -10.95
CA LYS A 211 -34.79 -8.61 -11.56
C LYS A 211 -34.78 -8.12 -13.02
N GLY A 212 -35.90 -8.17 -13.72
CA GLY A 212 -36.08 -7.64 -15.07
C GLY A 212 -36.15 -6.11 -15.16
N ASN A 213 -36.26 -5.38 -14.04
CA ASN A 213 -36.31 -3.92 -14.06
C ASN A 213 -34.94 -3.29 -14.32
N GLU A 214 -34.92 -2.22 -15.11
CA GLU A 214 -33.69 -1.48 -15.42
C GLU A 214 -33.38 -0.45 -14.33
N PHE A 215 -32.26 -0.64 -13.62
CA PHE A 215 -31.71 0.34 -12.70
C PHE A 215 -30.26 0.68 -13.04
N GLY A 216 -29.78 1.78 -12.48
CA GLY A 216 -28.43 2.27 -12.70
C GLY A 216 -27.35 1.29 -12.25
N VAL A 217 -26.24 1.30 -12.99
CA VAL A 217 -25.03 0.55 -12.67
C VAL A 217 -23.91 1.53 -12.41
N ARG A 218 -23.37 1.51 -11.19
CA ARG A 218 -22.11 2.17 -10.84
C ARG A 218 -21.11 1.11 -10.41
N ALA A 219 -20.12 0.87 -11.26
CA ALA A 219 -19.07 -0.08 -10.99
C ALA A 219 -18.11 0.45 -9.91
N ILE A 220 -17.63 -0.46 -9.08
CA ILE A 220 -16.60 -0.20 -8.08
C ILE A 220 -15.46 -1.20 -8.22
N ARG A 221 -14.30 -0.89 -7.64
CA ARG A 221 -13.16 -1.81 -7.54
C ARG A 221 -12.39 -1.61 -6.24
N ALA A 222 -11.59 -2.61 -5.88
CA ALA A 222 -10.70 -2.52 -4.73
C ALA A 222 -9.30 -2.02 -5.14
N PHE A 223 -8.54 -1.50 -4.17
CA PHE A 223 -7.10 -1.23 -4.30
C PHE A 223 -6.36 -1.60 -3.01
#